data_AF-A0A959JL88-F1
#
_entry.id   AF-A0A959JL88-F1
#
_cell.length_a   1.000
_cell.length_b   1.000
_cell.length_c   1.000
_cell.angle_alpha   90.00
_cell.angle_beta   90.00
_cell.angle_gamma   90.00
#
_symmetry.space_group_name_H-M   'P 1'
#
loop_
_entity.id
_entity.type
_entity.pdbx_description
1 polymer ?
#
loop_
_entity_poly.entity_id
_entity_poly.type
_entity_poly.pdbx_seq_one_letter_code
_entity_poly.pdbx_strand_id
1 'polypeptide(L)'
;ISVLGWTEAVWKKDAFAYITAPNTDQLFIIDTQIDAIVDSIKISLGGSGIVEDKTGRLWVLCGGDYVTKEKPALHSIDPAKREVLQSYVFEGAFDYPSRLNINSTLDTLMFINVDVFKMGIQESKLPNFPWIQAQGRNFYGMTVQKEDDMICIGDAKDFTQNGEVVLYSSQGQLIKSFPCGIIPTDFLFR
;
A
#
# COMPACT_ATOMS: atom_id res chain seq x y z
N ILE A 1 2.73 -20.03 16.13
CA ILE A 1 3.42 -19.43 14.96
C ILE A 1 4.11 -18.19 15.46
N SER A 2 5.41 -18.04 15.21
CA SER A 2 6.16 -16.83 15.59
C SER A 2 6.47 -16.03 14.33
N VAL A 3 6.21 -14.71 14.34
CA VAL A 3 6.67 -13.81 13.28
C VAL A 3 8.15 -13.55 13.51
N LEU A 4 9.01 -13.90 12.55
CA LEU A 4 10.42 -13.52 12.57
C LEU A 4 10.54 -12.10 11.99
N GLY A 5 10.89 -11.13 12.82
CA GLY A 5 11.07 -9.73 12.42
C GLY A 5 9.97 -8.80 12.92
N TRP A 6 9.67 -7.75 12.13
CA TRP A 6 8.64 -6.75 12.42
C TRP A 6 7.46 -6.86 11.45
N THR A 7 6.40 -6.11 11.71
CA THR A 7 5.17 -6.03 10.90
C THR A 7 5.09 -4.66 10.21
N GLU A 8 4.53 -4.59 9.01
CA GLU A 8 4.42 -3.32 8.26
C GLU A 8 3.04 -2.67 8.41
N ALA A 9 1.98 -3.46 8.27
CA ALA A 9 0.62 -2.93 8.31
C ALA A 9 -0.34 -3.92 8.99
N VAL A 10 -1.37 -3.37 9.63
CA VAL A 10 -2.44 -4.11 10.29
C VAL A 10 -3.78 -3.59 9.79
N TRP A 11 -4.65 -4.51 9.38
CA TRP A 11 -6.05 -4.22 9.14
C TRP A 11 -6.91 -5.11 10.03
N LYS A 12 -7.90 -4.54 10.72
CA LYS A 12 -8.74 -5.25 11.69
C LYS A 12 -10.21 -5.14 11.32
N LYS A 13 -10.93 -6.26 11.40
CA LYS A 13 -12.39 -6.32 11.36
C LYS A 13 -12.91 -7.35 12.34
N ASP A 14 -13.89 -6.93 13.14
CA ASP A 14 -14.48 -7.73 14.22
C ASP A 14 -13.40 -8.29 15.17
N ALA A 15 -13.36 -9.62 15.32
CA ALA A 15 -12.39 -10.32 16.16
C ALA A 15 -11.04 -10.55 15.46
N PHE A 16 -10.93 -10.38 14.14
CA PHE A 16 -9.73 -10.74 13.38
C PHE A 16 -8.90 -9.54 12.96
N ALA A 17 -7.59 -9.65 13.12
CA ALA A 17 -6.60 -8.73 12.57
C ALA A 17 -5.74 -9.44 11.52
N TYR A 18 -5.56 -8.81 10.37
CA TYR A 18 -4.75 -9.26 9.24
C TYR A 18 -3.49 -8.42 9.22
N ILE A 19 -2.33 -9.08 9.28
CA ILE A 19 -1.04 -8.42 9.54
C ILE A 19 -0.05 -8.80 8.45
N THR A 20 0.51 -7.77 7.79
CA THR A 20 1.58 -7.94 6.82
C THR A 20 2.94 -7.89 7.52
N ALA A 21 3.90 -8.65 7.00
CA ALA A 21 5.28 -8.62 7.43
C ALA A 21 6.21 -8.70 6.20
N PRO A 22 7.37 -8.00 6.23
CA PRO A 22 8.20 -7.83 5.04
C PRO A 22 9.06 -9.07 4.75
N ASN A 23 9.43 -9.84 5.77
CA ASN A 23 10.36 -10.98 5.63
C ASN A 23 9.64 -12.32 5.46
N THR A 24 8.40 -12.31 4.96
CA THR A 24 7.60 -13.51 4.77
C THR A 24 6.63 -13.36 3.61
N ASP A 25 6.15 -14.50 3.14
CA ASP A 25 5.12 -14.64 2.11
C ASP A 25 3.75 -15.02 2.72
N GLN A 26 3.56 -14.62 3.98
CA GLN A 26 2.36 -14.90 4.77
C GLN A 26 1.68 -13.60 5.19
N LEU A 27 0.37 -13.52 4.97
CA LEU A 27 -0.52 -12.60 5.67
C LEU A 27 -1.03 -13.30 6.93
N PHE A 28 -0.61 -12.86 8.11
CA PHE A 28 -1.01 -13.50 9.36
C PHE A 28 -2.41 -13.06 9.78
N ILE A 29 -3.16 -13.99 10.38
CA ILE A 29 -4.49 -13.73 10.94
C ILE A 29 -4.41 -13.94 12.45
N ILE A 30 -4.63 -12.87 13.21
CA ILE A 30 -4.70 -12.88 14.67
C ILE A 30 -6.16 -12.81 15.10
N ASP A 31 -6.56 -13.70 16.00
CA ASP A 31 -7.77 -13.52 16.78
C ASP A 31 -7.46 -12.61 17.98
N THR A 32 -8.02 -11.41 17.94
CA THR A 32 -7.80 -10.34 18.92
C THR A 32 -8.46 -10.59 20.28
N GLN A 33 -9.31 -11.63 20.41
CA GLN A 33 -9.91 -12.00 21.69
C GLN A 33 -8.98 -12.89 22.53
N ILE A 34 -8.19 -13.74 21.85
CA ILE A 34 -7.23 -14.66 22.49
C ILE A 34 -5.77 -14.25 22.26
N ASP A 35 -5.56 -13.16 21.54
CA ASP A 35 -4.25 -12.59 21.20
C ASP A 35 -3.29 -13.63 20.61
N ALA A 36 -3.78 -14.40 19.63
CA ALA A 36 -3.04 -15.49 19.03
C ALA A 36 -3.19 -15.51 17.51
N ILE A 37 -2.09 -15.85 16.81
CA ILE A 37 -2.13 -16.19 15.39
C ILE A 37 -2.95 -17.48 15.24
N VAL A 38 -4.09 -17.37 14.57
CA VAL A 38 -5.01 -18.49 14.32
C VAL A 38 -4.85 -19.08 12.93
N ASP A 39 -4.29 -18.33 11.98
CA ASP A 39 -4.13 -18.77 10.59
C ASP A 39 -3.18 -17.85 9.80
N SER A 40 -2.90 -18.19 8.54
CA SER A 40 -2.25 -17.31 7.58
C SER A 40 -2.71 -17.56 6.14
N ILE A 41 -2.60 -16.54 5.29
CA ILE A 41 -2.87 -16.63 3.85
C ILE A 41 -1.55 -16.48 3.09
N LYS A 42 -1.28 -17.40 2.16
CA LYS A 42 -0.12 -17.32 1.27
C LYS A 42 -0.26 -16.13 0.31
N ILE A 43 0.73 -15.25 0.31
CA ILE A 43 0.87 -14.09 -0.59
C ILE A 43 2.28 -14.12 -1.23
N SER A 44 2.63 -13.10 -2.00
CA SER A 44 4.03 -12.86 -2.38
C SER A 44 4.87 -12.31 -1.22
N LEU A 45 6.19 -12.49 -1.27
CA LEU A 45 7.12 -11.97 -0.27
C LEU A 45 7.03 -10.44 -0.15
N GLY A 46 7.19 -9.91 1.07
CA GLY A 46 7.33 -8.47 1.26
C GLY A 46 6.03 -7.70 1.49
N GLY A 47 5.06 -8.26 2.22
CA GLY A 47 3.78 -7.58 2.48
C GLY A 47 3.98 -6.22 3.18
N SER A 48 3.61 -5.12 2.51
CA SER A 48 3.93 -3.74 2.91
C SER A 48 2.71 -2.83 3.08
N GLY A 49 1.54 -3.24 2.60
CA GLY A 49 0.31 -2.46 2.74
C GLY A 49 -0.95 -3.31 2.63
N ILE A 50 -2.00 -2.88 3.33
CA ILE A 50 -3.29 -3.57 3.34
C ILE A 50 -4.44 -2.56 3.44
N VAL A 51 -5.47 -2.72 2.60
CA VAL A 51 -6.70 -1.91 2.61
C VAL A 51 -7.94 -2.79 2.33
N GLU A 52 -9.12 -2.36 2.75
CA GLU A 52 -10.41 -3.01 2.42
C GLU A 52 -11.16 -2.20 1.35
N ASP A 53 -11.76 -2.89 0.39
CA ASP A 53 -12.64 -2.26 -0.60
C ASP A 53 -14.14 -2.28 -0.22
N LYS A 54 -14.98 -1.60 -1.00
CA LYS A 54 -16.43 -1.54 -0.78
C LYS A 54 -17.16 -2.88 -0.84
N THR A 55 -16.52 -3.92 -1.35
CA THR A 55 -17.07 -5.28 -1.43
C THR A 55 -16.62 -6.16 -0.24
N GLY A 56 -15.79 -5.61 0.65
CA GLY A 56 -15.24 -6.33 1.80
C GLY A 56 -14.03 -7.21 1.45
N ARG A 57 -13.42 -7.04 0.26
CA ARG A 57 -12.18 -7.73 -0.08
C ARG A 57 -11.00 -6.96 0.48
N LEU A 58 -9.97 -7.70 0.88
CA LEU A 58 -8.69 -7.13 1.27
C LEU A 58 -7.77 -7.04 0.07
N TRP A 59 -7.08 -5.92 -0.05
CA TRP A 59 -6.03 -5.70 -1.02
C TRP A 59 -4.70 -5.60 -0.30
N VAL A 60 -3.77 -6.49 -0.65
CA VAL A 60 -2.45 -6.58 -0.02
C VAL A 60 -1.38 -6.30 -1.05
N LEU A 61 -0.55 -5.30 -0.79
CA LEU A 61 0.61 -4.97 -1.62
C LEU A 61 1.86 -5.63 -1.03
N CYS A 62 2.60 -6.32 -1.90
CA CYS A 62 3.85 -6.99 -1.60
C CYS A 62 4.97 -6.33 -2.41
N GLY A 63 6.05 -5.91 -1.73
CA GLY A 63 7.22 -5.29 -2.34
C GLY A 63 8.19 -6.26 -3.01
N GLY A 64 7.98 -7.58 -2.88
CA GLY A 64 8.93 -8.57 -3.37
C GLY A 64 10.23 -8.56 -2.57
N ASP A 65 11.29 -9.08 -3.17
CA ASP A 65 12.65 -8.99 -2.63
C ASP A 65 13.67 -8.91 -3.76
N TYR A 66 14.46 -7.84 -3.75
CA TYR A 66 15.45 -7.59 -4.79
C TYR A 66 16.63 -8.59 -4.76
N VAL A 67 17.00 -9.07 -3.57
CA VAL A 67 18.17 -9.95 -3.37
C VAL A 67 17.86 -11.36 -3.86
N THR A 68 16.69 -11.90 -3.52
CA THR A 68 16.21 -13.21 -3.94
C THR A 68 15.47 -13.17 -5.28
N LYS A 69 15.25 -11.97 -5.84
CA LYS A 69 14.55 -11.72 -7.12
C LYS A 69 13.08 -12.14 -7.10
N GLU A 70 12.45 -12.06 -5.94
CA GLU A 70 11.00 -12.25 -5.82
C GLU A 70 10.28 -11.00 -6.34
N LYS A 71 9.32 -11.20 -7.24
CA LYS A 71 8.60 -10.07 -7.86
C LYS A 71 7.59 -9.45 -6.89
N PRO A 72 7.42 -8.12 -6.91
CA PRO A 72 6.31 -7.49 -6.21
C PRO A 72 4.97 -7.94 -6.78
N ALA A 73 3.93 -7.92 -5.95
CA ALA A 73 2.58 -8.25 -6.37
C ALA A 73 1.52 -7.49 -5.56
N LEU A 74 0.37 -7.25 -6.17
CA LEU A 74 -0.85 -6.81 -5.49
C LEU A 74 -1.83 -8.00 -5.49
N HIS A 75 -2.38 -8.34 -4.33
CA HIS A 75 -3.34 -9.43 -4.19
C HIS A 75 -4.71 -8.90 -3.76
N SER A 76 -5.78 -9.40 -4.36
CA SER A 76 -7.12 -9.30 -3.78
C SER A 76 -7.47 -10.59 -3.04
N ILE A 77 -8.05 -10.46 -1.86
CA ILE A 77 -8.25 -11.54 -0.90
C ILE A 77 -9.70 -11.52 -0.40
N ASP A 78 -10.32 -12.68 -0.33
CA ASP A 78 -11.59 -12.89 0.37
C ASP A 78 -11.27 -13.19 1.84
N PRO A 79 -11.52 -12.26 2.78
CA PRO A 79 -11.19 -12.48 4.19
C PRO A 79 -12.05 -13.56 4.85
N ALA A 80 -13.26 -13.82 4.35
CA ALA A 80 -14.16 -14.83 4.89
C ALA A 80 -13.74 -16.25 4.50
N LYS A 81 -13.27 -16.41 3.25
CA LYS A 81 -12.71 -17.68 2.76
C LYS A 81 -11.23 -17.87 3.08
N ARG A 82 -10.53 -16.78 3.41
CA ARG A 82 -9.07 -16.73 3.62
C ARG A 82 -8.29 -17.17 2.38
N GLU A 83 -8.75 -16.72 1.22
CA GLU A 83 -8.21 -17.12 -0.08
C GLU A 83 -7.84 -15.90 -0.93
N VAL A 84 -6.72 -16.03 -1.66
CA VAL A 84 -6.36 -15.07 -2.71
C VAL A 84 -7.29 -15.29 -3.91
N LEU A 85 -8.01 -14.23 -4.30
CA LEU A 85 -8.92 -14.26 -5.45
C LEU A 85 -8.18 -13.92 -6.75
N GLN A 86 -7.33 -12.90 -6.73
CA GLN A 86 -6.56 -12.46 -7.88
C GLN A 86 -5.18 -11.94 -7.45
N SER A 87 -4.19 -12.14 -8.30
CA SER A 87 -2.82 -11.68 -8.11
C SER A 87 -2.37 -10.87 -9.33
N TYR A 88 -1.77 -9.72 -9.08
CA TYR A 88 -1.29 -8.78 -10.08
C TYR A 88 0.21 -8.61 -9.90
N VAL A 89 1.01 -9.26 -10.74
CA VAL A 89 2.47 -9.24 -10.65
C VAL A 89 3.01 -7.99 -11.34
N PHE A 90 3.93 -7.30 -10.67
CA PHE A 90 4.69 -6.19 -11.24
C PHE A 90 5.88 -6.75 -12.03
N GLU A 91 5.89 -6.52 -13.34
CA GLU A 91 6.81 -7.17 -14.28
C GLU A 91 8.09 -6.34 -14.55
N GLY A 92 8.13 -5.08 -14.12
CA GLY A 92 9.27 -4.19 -14.29
C GLY A 92 10.46 -4.61 -13.45
N ALA A 93 11.65 -4.54 -14.03
CA ALA A 93 12.90 -4.94 -13.36
C ALA A 93 13.26 -4.10 -12.13
N PHE A 94 12.67 -2.90 -12.01
CA PHE A 94 12.89 -1.96 -10.91
C PHE A 94 11.59 -1.59 -10.19
N ASP A 95 10.54 -2.40 -10.36
CA ASP A 95 9.28 -2.15 -9.66
C ASP A 95 9.49 -2.35 -8.16
N TYR A 96 9.10 -1.33 -7.40
CA TYR A 96 9.12 -1.34 -5.95
C TYR A 96 7.88 -0.61 -5.43
N PRO A 97 6.69 -1.23 -5.57
CA PRO A 97 5.46 -0.59 -5.23
C PRO A 97 5.33 -0.45 -3.71
N SER A 98 4.78 0.66 -3.25
CA SER A 98 4.63 0.98 -1.83
C SER A 98 3.43 1.91 -1.58
N ARG A 99 3.14 2.16 -0.29
CA ARG A 99 2.11 3.10 0.17
C ARG A 99 0.73 2.85 -0.43
N LEU A 100 0.26 1.60 -0.36
CA LEU A 100 -1.09 1.24 -0.78
C LEU A 100 -2.13 2.07 0.00
N ASN A 101 -2.99 2.74 -0.74
CA ASN A 101 -4.13 3.52 -0.25
C ASN A 101 -5.38 3.19 -1.09
N ILE A 102 -6.54 3.62 -0.61
CA ILE A 102 -7.82 3.49 -1.31
C ILE A 102 -8.63 4.78 -1.14
N ASN A 103 -9.44 5.14 -2.13
CA ASN A 103 -10.27 6.36 -2.09
C ASN A 103 -11.43 6.27 -1.08
N SER A 104 -12.19 7.35 -0.94
CA SER A 104 -13.33 7.51 -0.02
C SER A 104 -14.48 6.57 -0.35
N THR A 105 -14.72 6.28 -1.64
CA THR A 105 -15.74 5.34 -2.13
C THR A 105 -15.29 3.88 -2.09
N LEU A 106 -14.05 3.61 -1.63
CA LEU A 106 -13.47 2.28 -1.48
C LEU A 106 -13.49 1.44 -2.77
N ASP A 107 -13.28 2.06 -3.93
CA ASP A 107 -13.31 1.37 -5.23
C ASP A 107 -12.16 1.69 -6.17
N THR A 108 -11.26 2.57 -5.75
CA THR A 108 -10.05 2.91 -6.48
C THR A 108 -8.85 2.81 -5.55
N LEU A 109 -7.94 1.90 -5.86
CA LEU A 109 -6.66 1.72 -5.20
C LEU A 109 -5.65 2.73 -5.75
N MET A 110 -4.77 3.23 -4.90
CA MET A 110 -3.64 4.08 -5.26
C MET A 110 -2.37 3.59 -4.59
N PHE A 111 -1.25 3.60 -5.29
CA PHE A 111 0.04 3.19 -4.76
C PHE A 111 1.17 3.94 -5.47
N ILE A 112 2.32 4.05 -4.80
CA ILE A 112 3.54 4.57 -5.40
C ILE A 112 4.30 3.42 -6.05
N ASN A 113 4.76 3.60 -7.28
CA ASN A 113 5.80 2.80 -7.92
C ASN A 113 6.65 3.75 -8.79
N VAL A 114 7.58 4.46 -8.14
CA VAL A 114 8.22 5.71 -8.63
C VAL A 114 7.21 6.86 -8.77
N ASP A 115 6.23 6.70 -9.65
CA ASP A 115 5.08 7.57 -9.83
C ASP A 115 3.88 7.08 -9.01
N VAL A 116 2.79 7.86 -8.93
CA VAL A 116 1.53 7.36 -8.36
C VAL A 116 0.69 6.71 -9.46
N PHE A 117 0.28 5.48 -9.21
CA PHE A 117 -0.66 4.74 -10.05
C PHE A 117 -2.00 4.61 -9.34
N LYS A 118 -3.06 4.45 -10.14
CA LYS A 118 -4.40 4.13 -9.63
C LYS A 118 -5.00 2.97 -10.40
N MET A 119 -5.81 2.17 -9.72
CA MET A 119 -6.46 1.00 -10.29
C MET A 119 -7.83 0.81 -9.68
N GLY A 120 -8.87 0.68 -10.51
CA GLY A 120 -10.20 0.30 -10.03
C GLY A 120 -10.22 -1.14 -9.53
N ILE A 121 -11.02 -1.42 -8.48
CA ILE A 121 -11.12 -2.77 -7.88
C ILE A 121 -11.74 -3.83 -8.80
N GLN A 122 -12.27 -3.44 -9.96
CA GLN A 122 -12.83 -4.33 -10.98
C GLN A 122 -11.89 -4.53 -12.18
N GLU A 123 -10.72 -3.87 -12.19
CA GLU A 123 -9.77 -3.99 -13.28
C GLU A 123 -9.04 -5.34 -13.23
N SER A 124 -8.83 -5.96 -14.39
CA SER A 124 -8.21 -7.28 -14.50
C SER A 124 -6.70 -7.23 -14.74
N LYS A 125 -6.09 -6.03 -14.76
CA LYS A 125 -4.66 -5.83 -14.97
C LYS A 125 -4.18 -4.56 -14.27
N LEU A 126 -2.88 -4.48 -13.99
CA LEU A 126 -2.27 -3.27 -13.47
C LEU A 126 -2.32 -2.11 -14.49
N PRO A 127 -2.39 -0.86 -14.02
CA PRO A 127 -2.29 0.32 -14.87
C PRO A 127 -0.90 0.41 -15.52
N ASN A 128 -0.86 0.64 -16.84
CA ASN A 128 0.39 0.78 -17.60
C ASN A 128 0.98 2.19 -17.55
N PHE A 129 0.18 3.19 -17.17
CA PHE A 129 0.58 4.59 -17.16
C PHE A 129 0.33 5.20 -15.78
N PRO A 130 1.23 6.07 -15.30
CA PRO A 130 1.05 6.74 -14.03
C PRO A 130 -0.13 7.70 -14.09
N TRP A 131 -0.81 7.85 -12.96
CA TRP A 131 -1.85 8.86 -12.77
C TRP A 131 -1.25 10.20 -12.35
N ILE A 132 -0.25 10.20 -11.47
CA ILE A 132 0.52 11.38 -11.08
C ILE A 132 2.01 11.08 -11.27
N GLN A 133 2.67 11.87 -12.10
CA GLN A 133 4.10 11.73 -12.34
C GLN A 133 4.91 12.42 -11.23
N ALA A 134 5.99 11.77 -10.77
CA ALA A 134 6.89 12.29 -9.77
C ALA A 134 7.69 13.51 -10.24
N GLN A 135 7.97 13.60 -11.55
CA GLN A 135 8.66 14.74 -12.18
C GLN A 135 9.99 15.11 -11.48
N GLY A 136 10.78 14.09 -11.12
CA GLY A 136 12.07 14.24 -10.43
C GLY A 136 11.97 14.36 -8.91
N ARG A 137 10.77 14.31 -8.33
CA ARG A 137 10.57 14.13 -6.89
C ARG A 137 10.80 12.68 -6.48
N ASN A 138 11.20 12.46 -5.23
CA ASN A 138 11.31 11.14 -4.64
C ASN A 138 10.11 10.88 -3.74
N PHE A 139 9.01 10.45 -4.35
CA PHE A 139 7.78 10.07 -3.65
C PHE A 139 8.05 8.91 -2.69
N TYR A 140 7.83 9.14 -1.41
CA TYR A 140 8.20 8.20 -0.35
C TYR A 140 7.12 8.01 0.72
N GLY A 141 6.38 9.07 1.03
CA GLY A 141 5.14 9.02 1.83
C GLY A 141 3.92 9.22 0.94
N MET A 142 2.80 8.57 1.26
CA MET A 142 1.52 8.89 0.63
C MET A 142 0.35 8.51 1.52
N THR A 143 -0.65 9.40 1.57
CA THR A 143 -1.98 9.11 2.08
C THR A 143 -3.05 9.72 1.18
N VAL A 144 -4.28 9.20 1.29
CA VAL A 144 -5.47 9.75 0.64
C VAL A 144 -6.43 10.22 1.71
N GLN A 145 -6.71 11.52 1.71
CA GLN A 145 -7.66 12.14 2.62
C GLN A 145 -9.09 11.69 2.27
N LYS A 146 -9.89 11.29 3.26
CA LYS A 146 -11.20 10.68 3.03
C LYS A 146 -12.32 11.67 2.75
N GLU A 147 -12.17 12.95 3.13
CA GLU A 147 -13.20 13.96 2.94
C GLU A 147 -13.41 14.35 1.48
N ASP A 148 -12.34 14.43 0.69
CA ASP A 148 -12.36 14.95 -0.68
C ASP A 148 -11.43 14.19 -1.65
N ASP A 149 -10.84 13.08 -1.22
CA ASP A 149 -9.84 12.30 -1.94
C ASP A 149 -8.61 13.14 -2.36
N MET A 150 -8.25 14.15 -1.56
CA MET A 150 -6.98 14.84 -1.70
C MET A 150 -5.81 13.89 -1.43
N ILE A 151 -4.81 13.93 -2.30
CA ILE A 151 -3.62 13.07 -2.21
C ILE A 151 -2.50 13.88 -1.58
N CYS A 152 -1.98 13.40 -0.46
CA CYS A 152 -0.85 14.01 0.22
C CYS A 152 0.37 13.11 0.04
N ILE A 153 1.41 13.65 -0.60
CA ILE A 153 2.62 12.92 -0.94
C ILE A 153 3.82 13.56 -0.25
N GLY A 154 4.65 12.73 0.36
CA GLY A 154 5.94 13.14 0.90
C GLY A 154 7.04 12.94 -0.12
N ASP A 155 7.70 14.03 -0.52
CA ASP A 155 8.92 14.02 -1.33
C ASP A 155 10.15 14.04 -0.41
N ALA A 156 10.92 12.96 -0.43
CA ALA A 156 12.11 12.78 0.39
C ALA A 156 13.34 13.53 -0.13
N LYS A 157 13.27 14.14 -1.33
CA LYS A 157 14.40 14.79 -2.01
C LYS A 157 15.60 13.87 -2.18
N ASP A 158 16.57 13.86 -1.28
CA ASP A 158 17.75 12.99 -1.32
C ASP A 158 17.93 12.15 -0.06
N PHE A 159 16.87 12.06 0.76
CA PHE A 159 16.83 11.34 2.03
C PHE A 159 17.70 11.95 3.16
N THR A 160 18.33 13.11 2.93
CA THR A 160 19.18 13.77 3.93
C THR A 160 18.76 15.20 4.21
N GLN A 161 18.32 15.93 3.19
CA GLN A 161 17.81 17.29 3.34
C GLN A 161 16.33 17.31 3.75
N ASN A 162 15.85 18.49 4.12
CA ASN A 162 14.42 18.72 4.37
C ASN A 162 13.60 18.35 3.12
N GLY A 163 12.56 17.55 3.35
CA GLY A 163 11.64 17.12 2.32
C GLY A 163 10.58 18.17 1.99
N GLU A 164 9.61 17.76 1.19
CA GLU A 164 8.46 18.57 0.81
C GLU A 164 7.18 17.73 0.91
N VAL A 165 6.11 18.35 1.41
CA VAL A 165 4.75 17.80 1.27
C VAL A 165 4.13 18.38 0.02
N VAL A 166 3.61 17.51 -0.84
CA VAL A 166 3.01 17.87 -2.12
C VAL A 166 1.56 17.40 -2.11
N LEU A 167 0.63 18.33 -2.34
CA LEU A 167 -0.80 18.06 -2.34
C LEU A 167 -1.33 18.03 -3.76
N TYR A 168 -2.07 16.98 -4.09
CA TYR A 168 -2.78 16.83 -5.36
C TYR A 168 -4.28 16.67 -5.12
N SER A 169 -5.09 17.16 -6.06
CA SER A 169 -6.53 16.95 -6.03
C SER A 169 -6.90 15.49 -6.33
N SER A 170 -8.16 15.14 -6.11
CA SER A 170 -8.73 13.83 -6.50
C SER A 170 -8.73 13.57 -8.01
N GLN A 171 -8.37 14.56 -8.83
CA GLN A 171 -8.15 14.43 -10.28
C GLN A 171 -6.66 14.30 -10.64
N GLY A 172 -5.76 14.34 -9.65
CA GLY A 172 -4.31 14.21 -9.83
C GLY A 172 -3.64 15.53 -10.22
N GLN A 173 -4.31 16.66 -9.99
CA GLN A 173 -3.77 17.99 -10.29
C GLN A 173 -3.01 18.55 -9.09
N LEU A 174 -1.81 19.07 -9.31
CA LEU A 174 -1.02 19.70 -8.25
C LEU A 174 -1.78 20.91 -7.69
N ILE A 175 -2.02 20.92 -6.37
CA ILE A 175 -2.67 22.02 -5.66
C ILE A 175 -1.60 22.97 -5.12
N LYS A 176 -0.71 22.45 -4.28
CA LYS A 176 0.39 23.21 -3.65
C LYS A 176 1.44 22.26 -3.09
N SER A 177 2.59 22.82 -2.75
CA SER A 177 3.61 22.14 -1.96
C SER A 177 4.17 23.04 -0.87
N PHE A 178 4.73 22.46 0.17
CA PHE A 178 5.36 23.18 1.27
C PHE A 178 6.47 22.35 1.92
N PRO A 179 7.55 22.98 2.42
CA PRO A 179 8.66 22.26 3.02
C PRO A 179 8.26 21.59 4.34
N CYS A 180 8.93 20.49 4.65
CA CYS A 180 8.79 19.77 5.92
C CYS A 180 10.15 19.24 6.41
N GLY A 181 10.12 18.37 7.42
CA GLY A 181 11.31 17.67 7.88
C GLY A 181 11.85 16.66 6.87
N ILE A 182 12.91 15.96 7.26
CA ILE A 182 13.57 14.92 6.48
C ILE A 182 12.63 13.72 6.33
N ILE A 183 12.52 13.18 5.10
CA ILE A 183 11.78 11.96 4.75
C ILE A 183 10.33 11.96 5.29
N PRO A 184 9.42 12.82 4.76
CA PRO A 184 8.01 12.77 5.11
C PRO A 184 7.36 11.45 4.65
N THR A 185 6.85 10.65 5.58
CA THR A 185 6.25 9.33 5.30
C THR A 185 4.76 9.26 5.59
N ASP A 186 4.36 9.73 6.76
CA ASP A 186 3.04 9.52 7.34
C ASP A 186 2.34 10.84 7.61
N PHE A 187 1.03 10.82 7.42
CA PHE A 187 0.19 12.01 7.45
C PHE A 187 -1.07 11.68 8.24
N LEU A 188 -1.43 12.57 9.16
CA LEU A 188 -2.63 12.45 9.99
C LEU A 188 -3.53 13.66 9.74
N PHE A 189 -4.78 13.39 9.38
CA PHE A 189 -5.83 14.39 9.29
C PHE A 189 -6.67 14.40 10.57
N ARG A 190 -7.26 15.55 10.87
CA ARG A 190 -8.07 15.78 12.07
C ARG A 190 -9.55 15.68 11.76
#